data_AF-A0A509LDR6-F1
#
_entry.id   AF-A0A509LDR6-F1
#
_cell.length_a   1.000
_cell.length_b   1.000
_cell.length_c   1.000
_cell.angle_alpha   90.00
_cell.angle_beta   90.00
_cell.angle_gamma   90.00
#
_symmetry.space_group_name_H-M   'P 1'
#
loop_
_entity.id
_entity.type
_entity.pdbx_description
1 polymer ?
#
loop_
_entity_poly.entity_id
_entity_poly.type
_entity_poly.pdbx_seq_one_letter_code
_entity_poly.pdbx_strand_id
1 'polypeptide(L)'
;MIQPDGYSIEENILRRSYTIRSYEVNAGGRLSIPSIFNLLQDAASSHALKLGVSVPQLLAGNYTWVLSRVFLKMNQHPGWGDTLQVQTWPSGIQRVFALRDFDIRQDDRTIGSCVSAWIIIDAANRRPIRPTSFARQLNPVDRKHVLDHPLGKLPVLKTPQIERRFSVRYRDLDINQHVNNVSYIEWLLECIPGMVENNRSLSELEINFLGEALHGDIVLARCCNQDEKGMQIAHDILREADGRELIRARTSWQTLPGR
;
A
#
# COMPACT_ATOMS: atom_id res chain seq x y z
N MET A 1 -14.12 13.06 -20.15
CA MET A 1 -15.18 12.09 -20.55
C MET A 1 -15.07 10.89 -19.62
N ILE A 2 -16.10 10.56 -18.84
CA ILE A 2 -16.09 9.41 -17.92
C ILE A 2 -16.15 8.13 -18.78
N GLN A 3 -15.17 7.22 -18.63
CA GLN A 3 -15.17 5.95 -19.35
C GLN A 3 -16.28 5.02 -18.77
N PRO A 4 -16.80 4.06 -19.55
CA PRO A 4 -17.82 3.11 -19.08
C PRO A 4 -17.46 2.41 -17.75
N ASP A 5 -16.16 2.32 -17.49
CA ASP A 5 -15.53 1.62 -16.38
C ASP A 5 -15.50 2.46 -15.06
N GLY A 6 -16.13 3.64 -15.02
CA GLY A 6 -16.31 4.44 -13.81
C GLY A 6 -15.10 5.32 -13.40
N TYR A 7 -14.17 5.58 -14.32
CA TYR A 7 -13.05 6.51 -14.12
C TYR A 7 -12.80 7.39 -15.35
N SER A 8 -12.03 8.45 -15.18
CA SER A 8 -11.51 9.29 -16.27
C SER A 8 -9.99 9.32 -16.25
N ILE A 9 -9.38 9.56 -17.40
CA ILE A 9 -7.94 9.82 -17.53
C ILE A 9 -7.78 11.12 -18.32
N GLU A 10 -7.05 12.07 -17.74
CA GLU A 10 -6.71 13.34 -18.35
C GLU A 10 -5.28 13.69 -17.93
N GLU A 11 -4.44 14.10 -18.89
CA GLU A 11 -3.02 14.40 -18.65
C GLU A 11 -2.26 13.26 -17.95
N ASN A 12 -2.58 12.01 -18.30
CA ASN A 12 -2.01 10.81 -17.68
C ASN A 12 -2.28 10.71 -16.16
N ILE A 13 -3.37 11.31 -15.68
CA ILE A 13 -3.87 11.18 -14.30
C ILE A 13 -5.21 10.44 -14.36
N LEU A 14 -5.25 9.24 -13.76
CA LEU A 14 -6.50 8.51 -13.57
C LEU A 14 -7.24 9.07 -12.36
N ARG A 15 -8.54 9.31 -12.50
CA ARG A 15 -9.45 9.73 -11.43
C ARG A 15 -10.62 8.75 -11.33
N ARG A 16 -10.82 8.18 -10.14
CA ARG A 16 -11.89 7.21 -9.88
C ARG A 16 -12.60 7.53 -8.58
N SER A 17 -13.93 7.53 -8.62
CA SER A 17 -14.77 7.76 -7.46
C SER A 17 -15.19 6.43 -6.82
N TYR A 18 -15.16 6.40 -5.49
CA TYR A 18 -15.59 5.25 -4.69
C TYR A 18 -16.56 5.73 -3.62
N THR A 19 -17.71 5.08 -3.53
CA THR A 19 -18.62 5.19 -2.40
C THR A 19 -18.28 4.09 -1.40
N ILE A 20 -17.95 4.48 -0.17
CA ILE A 20 -17.48 3.56 0.87
C ILE A 20 -18.60 2.63 1.29
N ARG A 21 -18.31 1.33 1.27
CA ARG A 21 -19.23 0.24 1.59
C ARG A 21 -19.11 -0.15 3.06
N SER A 22 -20.14 -0.81 3.58
CA SER A 22 -20.23 -1.19 5.00
C SER A 22 -19.12 -2.13 5.47
N TYR A 23 -18.59 -2.98 4.60
CA TYR A 23 -17.50 -3.91 4.93
C TYR A 23 -16.10 -3.28 4.79
N GLU A 24 -16.00 -2.05 4.28
CA GLU A 24 -14.73 -1.36 4.08
C GLU A 24 -14.34 -0.51 5.30
N VAL A 25 -15.27 -0.29 6.23
CA VAL A 25 -15.02 0.43 7.48
C VAL A 25 -14.60 -0.51 8.59
N ASN A 26 -13.75 -0.01 9.49
CA ASN A 26 -13.37 -0.70 10.72
C ASN A 26 -14.49 -0.62 11.78
N ALA A 27 -14.26 -1.24 12.95
CA ALA A 27 -15.21 -1.22 14.07
C ALA A 27 -15.57 0.19 14.57
N GLY A 28 -14.74 1.21 14.29
CA GLY A 28 -15.02 2.62 14.59
C GLY A 28 -15.84 3.34 13.52
N GLY A 29 -16.32 2.64 12.48
CA GLY A 29 -17.11 3.21 11.39
C GLY A 29 -16.29 4.09 10.43
N ARG A 30 -14.97 3.93 10.41
CA ARG A 30 -14.05 4.67 9.54
C ARG A 30 -13.40 3.75 8.53
N LEU A 31 -13.16 4.24 7.32
CA LEU A 31 -12.50 3.51 6.24
C LEU A 31 -11.17 2.93 6.74
N SER A 32 -11.06 1.61 6.68
CA SER A 32 -9.90 0.90 7.20
C SER A 32 -8.66 1.12 6.33
N ILE A 33 -7.47 1.01 6.91
CA ILE A 33 -6.21 1.10 6.12
C ILE A 33 -6.13 0.00 5.05
N PRO A 34 -6.44 -1.28 5.34
CA PRO A 34 -6.54 -2.32 4.31
C PRO A 34 -7.46 -1.92 3.15
N SER A 35 -8.63 -1.36 3.45
CA SER A 35 -9.58 -0.88 2.43
C SER A 35 -8.99 0.25 1.59
N ILE A 36 -8.33 1.24 2.21
CA ILE A 36 -7.63 2.32 1.47
C ILE A 36 -6.69 1.71 0.45
N PHE A 37 -5.83 0.77 0.86
CA PHE A 37 -4.88 0.12 -0.04
C PHE A 37 -5.56 -0.69 -1.15
N ASN A 38 -6.69 -1.35 -0.89
CA ASN A 38 -7.48 -1.99 -1.94
C ASN A 38 -7.95 -0.98 -3.00
N LEU A 39 -8.47 0.19 -2.59
CA LEU A 39 -8.90 1.24 -3.52
C LEU A 39 -7.72 1.82 -4.34
N LEU A 40 -6.56 2.01 -3.70
CA LEU A 40 -5.34 2.47 -4.38
C LEU A 40 -4.84 1.46 -5.40
N GLN A 41 -4.79 0.17 -5.05
CA GLN A 41 -4.36 -0.90 -5.95
C GLN A 41 -5.32 -1.05 -7.14
N ASP A 42 -6.63 -0.95 -6.94
CA ASP A 42 -7.63 -1.00 -8.01
C ASP A 42 -7.49 0.18 -9.00
N ALA A 43 -7.33 1.41 -8.47
CA ALA A 43 -7.10 2.59 -9.29
C ALA A 43 -5.77 2.50 -10.07
N ALA A 44 -4.68 2.07 -9.43
CA ALA A 44 -3.39 1.88 -10.07
C ALA A 44 -3.43 0.80 -11.16
N SER A 45 -4.12 -0.31 -10.92
CA SER A 45 -4.25 -1.43 -11.87
C SER A 45 -5.05 -1.02 -13.10
N SER A 46 -6.16 -0.31 -12.90
CA SER A 46 -6.98 0.26 -13.97
C SER A 46 -6.18 1.24 -14.82
N HIS A 47 -5.35 2.08 -14.18
CA HIS A 47 -4.48 3.00 -14.89
C HIS A 47 -3.41 2.24 -15.70
N ALA A 48 -2.72 1.29 -15.07
CA ALA A 48 -1.69 0.47 -15.73
C ALA A 48 -2.22 -0.28 -16.96
N LEU A 49 -3.47 -0.75 -16.91
CA LEU A 49 -4.14 -1.39 -18.04
C LEU A 49 -4.26 -0.47 -19.25
N LYS A 50 -4.67 0.79 -19.03
CA LYS A 50 -4.78 1.79 -20.11
C LYS A 50 -3.42 2.22 -20.65
N LEU A 51 -2.37 2.17 -19.83
CA LEU A 51 -1.00 2.45 -20.24
C LEU A 51 -0.32 1.27 -20.96
N GLY A 52 -0.95 0.11 -21.05
CA GLY A 52 -0.34 -1.06 -21.69
C GLY A 52 0.70 -1.77 -20.81
N VAL A 53 0.73 -1.50 -19.50
CA VAL A 53 1.70 -2.02 -18.54
C VAL A 53 1.03 -2.64 -17.32
N SER A 54 -0.20 -3.14 -17.43
CA SER A 54 -0.82 -3.93 -16.37
C SER A 54 -0.10 -5.26 -16.14
N VAL A 55 -0.36 -5.90 -15.00
CA VAL A 55 0.21 -7.23 -14.68
C VAL A 55 -0.06 -8.25 -15.81
N PRO A 56 -1.29 -8.44 -16.32
CA PRO A 56 -1.52 -9.37 -17.43
C PRO A 56 -0.73 -9.03 -18.71
N GLN A 57 -0.58 -7.73 -19.03
CA GLN A 57 0.15 -7.28 -20.22
C GLN A 57 1.67 -7.50 -20.08
N LEU A 58 2.23 -7.28 -18.88
CA LEU A 58 3.64 -7.55 -18.62
C LEU A 58 3.95 -9.04 -18.56
N LEU A 59 3.03 -9.86 -18.03
CA LEU A 59 3.20 -11.31 -17.95
C LEU A 59 3.34 -11.94 -19.35
N ALA A 60 2.69 -11.37 -20.38
CA ALA A 60 2.88 -11.79 -21.76
C ALA A 60 4.34 -11.63 -22.26
N GLY A 61 5.10 -10.72 -21.64
CA GLY A 61 6.54 -10.53 -21.84
C GLY A 61 7.42 -11.17 -20.76
N ASN A 62 6.86 -12.05 -19.92
CA ASN A 62 7.54 -12.68 -18.78
C ASN A 62 8.02 -11.68 -17.71
N TYR A 63 7.28 -10.58 -17.52
CA TYR A 63 7.56 -9.57 -16.50
C TYR A 63 6.38 -9.44 -15.52
N THR A 64 6.65 -9.02 -14.30
CA THR A 64 5.60 -8.64 -13.35
C THR A 64 6.00 -7.48 -12.46
N TRP A 65 5.01 -6.78 -11.92
CA TRP A 65 5.18 -5.71 -10.95
C TRP A 65 5.30 -6.26 -9.54
N VAL A 66 6.24 -5.72 -8.77
CA VAL A 66 6.34 -5.94 -7.34
C VAL A 66 6.35 -4.60 -6.63
N LEU A 67 5.42 -4.40 -5.71
CA LEU A 67 5.43 -3.25 -4.81
C LEU A 67 6.62 -3.40 -3.87
N SER A 68 7.53 -2.43 -3.85
CA SER A 68 8.72 -2.49 -2.99
C SER A 68 8.61 -1.56 -1.79
N ARG A 69 8.06 -0.36 -1.98
CA ARG A 69 7.95 0.64 -0.91
C ARG A 69 6.66 1.43 -1.05
N VAL A 70 6.09 1.82 0.08
CA VAL A 70 4.92 2.70 0.11
C VAL A 70 4.96 3.57 1.36
N PHE A 71 4.53 4.81 1.22
CA PHE A 71 4.27 5.72 2.30
C PHE A 71 2.88 6.34 2.10
N LEU A 72 1.99 6.06 3.03
CA LEU A 72 0.65 6.62 3.11
C LEU A 72 0.61 7.66 4.24
N LYS A 73 0.03 8.81 3.96
CA LYS A 73 -0.34 9.82 4.94
C LYS A 73 -1.83 10.10 4.87
N MET A 74 -2.53 9.99 5.98
CA MET A 74 -3.96 10.26 6.13
C MET A 74 -4.17 11.41 7.10
N ASN A 75 -4.92 12.41 6.65
CA ASN A 75 -5.37 13.53 7.49
C ASN A 75 -6.73 13.21 8.11
N GLN A 76 -7.61 12.52 7.37
CA GLN A 76 -8.96 12.17 7.78
C GLN A 76 -9.39 10.83 7.19
N HIS A 77 -10.15 10.04 7.96
CA HIS A 77 -10.76 8.80 7.48
C HIS A 77 -12.25 8.99 7.21
N PRO A 78 -12.72 8.79 5.96
CA PRO A 78 -14.14 8.85 5.65
C PRO A 78 -14.89 7.68 6.29
N GLY A 79 -16.19 7.81 6.47
CA GLY A 79 -17.07 6.79 7.02
C GLY A 79 -17.83 6.00 5.95
N TRP A 80 -18.72 5.12 6.40
CA TRP A 80 -19.63 4.39 5.52
C TRP A 80 -20.60 5.37 4.84
N GLY A 81 -20.79 5.21 3.52
CA GLY A 81 -21.67 6.06 2.71
C GLY A 81 -20.99 7.30 2.14
N ASP A 82 -19.84 7.71 2.69
CA ASP A 82 -19.04 8.79 2.14
C ASP A 82 -18.54 8.43 0.74
N THR A 83 -18.38 9.44 -0.11
CA THR A 83 -17.75 9.29 -1.43
C THR A 83 -16.40 9.97 -1.43
N LEU A 84 -15.39 9.27 -1.94
CA LEU A 84 -14.05 9.80 -2.16
C LEU A 84 -13.64 9.64 -3.61
N GLN A 85 -12.69 10.46 -4.05
CA GLN A 85 -12.04 10.34 -5.35
C GLN A 85 -10.56 10.00 -5.13
N VAL A 86 -10.10 8.92 -5.75
CA VAL A 86 -8.67 8.61 -5.85
C VAL A 86 -8.16 9.11 -7.18
N GLN A 87 -7.10 9.92 -7.14
CA GLN A 87 -6.30 10.29 -8.30
C GLN A 87 -4.96 9.55 -8.26
N THR A 88 -4.47 9.03 -9.38
CA THR A 88 -3.15 8.38 -9.44
C THR A 88 -2.45 8.52 -10.80
N TRP A 89 -1.14 8.66 -10.76
CA TRP A 89 -0.29 8.79 -11.94
C TRP A 89 1.12 8.22 -11.69
N PRO A 90 1.81 7.73 -12.74
CA PRO A 90 3.25 7.51 -12.70
C PRO A 90 3.96 8.85 -12.47
N SER A 91 4.75 8.96 -11.41
CA SER A 91 5.35 10.22 -10.94
C SER A 91 6.85 10.31 -11.21
N GLY A 92 7.47 9.24 -11.70
CA GLY A 92 8.85 9.27 -12.14
C GLY A 92 9.48 7.90 -12.24
N ILE A 93 10.74 7.87 -12.66
CA ILE A 93 11.60 6.68 -12.61
C ILE A 93 12.87 7.05 -11.87
N GLN A 94 13.21 6.30 -10.83
CA GLN A 94 14.42 6.50 -10.04
C GLN A 94 15.20 5.18 -9.94
N ARG A 95 16.32 5.10 -10.66
CA ARG A 95 17.17 3.89 -10.75
C ARG A 95 16.38 2.68 -11.28
N VAL A 96 15.97 1.78 -10.37
CA VAL A 96 15.19 0.57 -10.67
C VAL A 96 13.71 0.71 -10.30
N PHE A 97 13.32 1.83 -9.69
CA PHE A 97 11.96 2.06 -9.23
C PHE A 97 11.16 2.87 -10.24
N ALA A 98 9.96 2.40 -10.55
CA ALA A 98 8.89 3.22 -11.10
C ALA A 98 8.09 3.80 -9.92
N LEU A 99 8.00 5.12 -9.86
CA LEU A 99 7.29 5.83 -8.80
C LEU A 99 5.85 6.10 -9.22
N ARG A 100 4.94 6.00 -8.26
CA ARG A 100 3.52 6.33 -8.45
C ARG A 100 3.00 7.07 -7.23
N ASP A 101 2.27 8.14 -7.52
CA ASP A 101 1.63 8.98 -6.52
C ASP A 101 0.12 8.76 -6.51
N PHE A 102 -0.49 9.06 -5.36
CA PHE A 102 -1.92 9.04 -5.15
C PHE A 102 -2.36 10.25 -4.34
N ASP A 103 -3.45 10.88 -4.76
CA ASP A 103 -4.16 11.93 -4.02
C ASP A 103 -5.58 11.42 -3.72
N ILE A 104 -5.93 11.31 -2.44
CA ILE A 104 -7.22 10.83 -1.94
C ILE A 104 -8.01 12.05 -1.51
N ARG A 105 -9.12 12.31 -2.21
CA ARG A 105 -9.90 13.54 -2.07
C ARG A 105 -11.33 13.25 -1.61
N GLN A 106 -11.87 14.12 -0.78
CA GLN A 106 -13.29 14.19 -0.42
C GLN A 106 -13.73 15.65 -0.58
N ASP A 107 -14.83 15.91 -1.27
CA ASP A 107 -15.34 17.26 -1.55
C ASP A 107 -14.26 18.22 -2.07
N ASP A 108 -13.47 17.74 -3.05
CA ASP A 108 -12.32 18.43 -3.65
C ASP A 108 -11.19 18.84 -2.68
N ARG A 109 -11.15 18.27 -1.47
CA ARG A 109 -10.07 18.46 -0.50
C ARG A 109 -9.26 17.18 -0.35
N THR A 110 -7.93 17.30 -0.32
CA THR A 110 -7.04 16.17 -0.04
C THR A 110 -7.17 15.75 1.42
N ILE A 111 -7.69 14.54 1.63
CA ILE A 111 -7.82 13.90 2.95
C ILE A 111 -6.71 12.87 3.20
N GLY A 112 -5.97 12.49 2.17
CA GLY A 112 -4.80 11.63 2.27
C GLY A 112 -3.98 11.61 0.99
N SER A 113 -2.71 11.25 1.11
CA SER A 113 -1.77 11.16 0.00
C SER A 113 -0.92 9.91 0.16
N CYS A 114 -0.51 9.31 -0.95
CA CYS A 114 0.36 8.14 -0.92
C CYS A 114 1.42 8.25 -2.02
N VAL A 115 2.65 7.83 -1.70
CA VAL A 115 3.73 7.65 -2.67
C VAL A 115 4.20 6.20 -2.62
N SER A 116 4.46 5.60 -3.78
CA SER A 116 4.85 4.20 -3.88
C SER A 116 5.97 3.99 -4.90
N ALA A 117 6.80 2.98 -4.65
CA ALA A 117 7.89 2.57 -5.52
C ALA A 117 7.72 1.10 -5.91
N TRP A 118 7.72 0.86 -7.21
CA TRP A 118 7.50 -0.44 -7.83
C TRP A 118 8.75 -0.87 -8.58
N ILE A 119 9.04 -2.17 -8.57
CA ILE A 119 10.05 -2.78 -9.41
C ILE A 119 9.37 -3.70 -10.43
N ILE A 120 9.96 -3.80 -11.61
CA ILE A 120 9.59 -4.82 -12.59
C ILE A 120 10.60 -5.95 -12.46
N ILE A 121 10.12 -7.18 -12.29
CA ILE A 121 10.98 -8.37 -12.27
C ILE A 121 10.73 -9.22 -13.51
N ASP A 122 11.80 -9.80 -14.05
CA ASP A 122 11.73 -10.94 -14.95
C ASP A 122 11.24 -12.16 -14.16
N ALA A 123 10.10 -12.73 -14.54
CA ALA A 123 9.46 -13.83 -13.82
C ALA A 123 10.24 -15.15 -13.94
N ALA A 124 11.03 -15.35 -15.02
CA ALA A 124 11.82 -16.58 -15.19
C ALA A 124 13.06 -16.57 -14.29
N ASN A 125 13.78 -15.45 -14.25
CA ASN A 125 15.06 -15.36 -13.52
C ASN A 125 14.95 -14.65 -12.16
N ARG A 126 13.77 -14.11 -11.83
CA ARG A 126 13.48 -13.33 -10.61
C ARG A 126 14.42 -12.13 -10.42
N ARG A 127 14.87 -11.52 -11.52
CA ARG A 127 15.80 -10.38 -11.50
C ARG A 127 15.08 -9.07 -11.81
N PRO A 128 15.37 -7.98 -11.06
CA PRO A 128 14.84 -6.66 -11.40
C PRO A 128 15.35 -6.19 -12.77
N ILE A 129 14.46 -5.63 -13.57
CA ILE A 129 14.81 -4.92 -14.80
C ILE A 129 14.60 -3.42 -14.61
N ARG A 130 15.31 -2.61 -15.40
CA ARG A 130 15.15 -1.16 -15.34
C ARG A 130 13.80 -0.76 -15.95
N PRO A 131 12.98 0.05 -15.26
CA PRO A 131 11.71 0.54 -15.81
C PRO A 131 11.85 1.40 -17.06
N THR A 132 13.08 1.83 -17.40
CA THR A 132 13.38 2.62 -18.60
C THR A 132 12.90 1.96 -19.89
N SER A 133 12.82 0.62 -19.95
CA SER A 133 12.26 -0.10 -21.10
C SER A 133 10.78 0.20 -21.33
N PHE A 134 10.06 0.65 -20.29
CA PHE A 134 8.65 1.02 -20.31
C PHE A 134 8.41 2.52 -20.12
N ALA A 135 9.47 3.34 -20.19
CA ALA A 135 9.37 4.77 -19.88
C ALA A 135 8.39 5.50 -20.82
N ARG A 136 8.31 5.10 -22.09
CA ARG A 136 7.36 5.66 -23.06
C ARG A 136 5.91 5.35 -22.69
N GLN A 137 5.63 4.13 -22.23
CA GLN A 137 4.30 3.72 -21.80
C GLN A 137 3.91 4.38 -20.48
N LEU A 138 4.83 4.42 -19.52
CA LEU A 138 4.59 5.06 -18.22
C LEU A 138 4.38 6.57 -18.37
N ASN A 139 5.13 7.22 -19.26
CA ASN A 139 5.09 8.65 -19.55
C ASN A 139 4.87 9.51 -18.29
N PRO A 140 5.81 9.48 -17.31
CA PRO A 140 5.57 10.08 -16.00
C PRO A 140 5.12 11.53 -16.09
N VAL A 141 4.14 11.90 -15.26
CA VAL A 141 3.63 13.27 -15.21
C VAL A 141 4.69 14.17 -14.60
N ASP A 142 5.06 15.23 -15.31
CA ASP A 142 5.99 16.25 -14.81
C ASP A 142 5.29 17.16 -13.79
N ARG A 143 5.20 16.66 -12.56
CA ARG A 143 4.56 17.32 -11.43
C ARG A 143 5.36 17.03 -10.16
N LYS A 144 5.40 17.99 -9.23
CA LYS A 144 5.93 17.74 -7.88
C LYS A 144 5.16 16.60 -7.21
N HIS A 145 5.90 15.71 -6.54
CA HIS A 145 5.30 14.62 -5.76
C HIS A 145 4.26 15.13 -4.75
N VAL A 146 3.21 14.33 -4.52
CA VAL A 146 2.14 14.65 -3.54
C VAL A 146 2.66 14.73 -2.11
N LEU A 147 3.77 14.06 -1.83
CA LEU A 147 4.47 14.07 -0.56
C LEU A 147 5.97 14.20 -0.82
N ASP A 148 6.62 15.08 -0.06
CA ASP A 148 8.08 15.17 0.00
C ASP A 148 8.60 14.19 1.07
N HIS A 149 8.43 12.89 0.80
CA HIS A 149 8.85 11.81 1.71
C HIS A 149 9.75 10.82 0.97
N PRO A 150 11.04 10.72 1.30
CA PRO A 150 11.93 9.78 0.64
C PRO A 150 11.53 8.34 1.01
N LEU A 151 11.23 7.52 0.00
CA LEU A 151 10.95 6.09 0.19
C LEU A 151 12.25 5.33 0.47
N GLY A 152 12.80 5.48 1.68
CA GLY A 152 14.03 4.85 2.14
C GLY A 152 13.88 3.40 2.61
N LYS A 153 14.98 2.80 3.07
CA LYS A 153 14.94 1.52 3.78
C LYS A 153 14.73 1.77 5.28
N LEU A 154 13.72 1.14 5.87
CA LEU A 154 13.41 1.19 7.29
C LEU A 154 14.43 0.37 8.11
N PRO A 155 14.73 0.78 9.35
CA PRO A 155 15.64 0.06 10.23
C PRO A 155 15.10 -1.33 10.60
N VAL A 156 16.00 -2.24 10.97
CA VAL A 156 15.62 -3.59 11.45
C VAL A 156 14.98 -3.46 12.83
N LEU A 157 13.89 -4.19 13.08
CA LEU A 157 13.35 -4.33 14.42
C LEU A 157 14.22 -5.31 15.22
N LYS A 158 14.96 -4.79 16.21
CA LYS A 158 15.89 -5.62 17.01
C LYS A 158 15.23 -6.33 18.18
N THR A 159 14.33 -5.64 18.88
CA THR A 159 13.70 -6.13 20.12
C THR A 159 12.20 -5.95 20.00
N PRO A 160 11.47 -6.97 19.51
CA PRO A 160 10.00 -6.92 19.48
C PRO A 160 9.43 -6.98 20.90
N GLN A 161 8.36 -6.22 21.15
CA GLN A 161 7.61 -6.27 22.41
C GLN A 161 6.42 -7.23 22.30
N ILE A 162 5.83 -7.30 21.11
CA ILE A 162 4.69 -8.16 20.81
C ILE A 162 5.03 -8.95 19.54
N GLU A 163 4.61 -10.21 19.55
CA GLU A 163 4.68 -11.10 18.40
C GLU A 163 3.35 -11.84 18.28
N ARG A 164 2.85 -11.94 17.04
CA ARG A 164 1.66 -12.71 16.69
C ARG A 164 1.94 -13.58 15.49
N ARG A 165 1.41 -14.80 15.54
CA ARG A 165 1.58 -15.82 14.50
C ARG A 165 0.32 -15.88 13.63
N PHE A 166 0.51 -15.83 12.31
CA PHE A 166 -0.56 -15.93 11.32
C PHE A 166 -0.25 -17.03 10.31
N SER A 167 -1.25 -17.83 9.98
CA SER A 167 -1.18 -18.76 8.85
C SER A 167 -1.64 -18.04 7.59
N VAL A 168 -0.89 -18.17 6.50
CA VAL A 168 -1.30 -17.68 5.19
C VAL A 168 -2.48 -18.52 4.68
N ARG A 169 -3.61 -17.87 4.46
CA ARG A 169 -4.88 -18.48 4.03
C ARG A 169 -5.02 -18.36 2.52
N TYR A 170 -5.88 -19.17 1.94
CA TYR A 170 -6.23 -19.06 0.52
C TYR A 170 -6.75 -17.66 0.13
N ARG A 171 -7.52 -17.00 1.01
CA ARG A 171 -8.04 -15.64 0.77
C ARG A 171 -6.94 -14.58 0.71
N ASP A 172 -5.80 -14.84 1.34
CA ASP A 172 -4.69 -13.88 1.36
C ASP A 172 -3.96 -13.83 0.01
N LEU A 173 -4.24 -14.77 -0.89
CA LEU A 173 -3.59 -14.84 -2.20
C LEU A 173 -4.25 -13.89 -3.20
N ASP A 174 -3.42 -13.25 -4.02
CA ASP A 174 -3.84 -12.52 -5.20
C ASP A 174 -3.95 -13.44 -6.44
N ILE A 175 -4.29 -12.86 -7.59
CA ILE A 175 -4.39 -13.59 -8.87
C ILE A 175 -3.05 -14.22 -9.32
N ASN A 176 -1.93 -13.74 -8.78
CA ASN A 176 -0.60 -14.27 -9.06
C ASN A 176 -0.21 -15.40 -8.10
N GLN A 177 -1.11 -15.85 -7.24
CA GLN A 177 -0.90 -16.88 -6.20
C GLN A 177 0.15 -16.51 -5.15
N HIS A 178 0.45 -15.21 -5.01
CA HIS A 178 1.28 -14.69 -3.92
C HIS A 178 0.38 -14.01 -2.89
N VAL A 179 0.88 -13.85 -1.67
CA VAL A 179 0.15 -13.06 -0.67
C VAL A 179 -0.03 -11.62 -1.16
N ASN A 180 -1.28 -11.14 -1.14
CA ASN A 180 -1.64 -9.77 -1.46
C ASN A 180 -0.98 -8.82 -0.45
N ASN A 181 -0.42 -7.72 -0.94
CA ASN A 181 0.22 -6.69 -0.10
C ASN A 181 -0.68 -6.22 1.06
N VAL A 182 -2.01 -6.23 0.87
CA VAL A 182 -2.98 -5.83 1.89
C VAL A 182 -3.03 -6.80 3.07
N SER A 183 -2.87 -8.10 2.86
CA SER A 183 -2.86 -9.08 3.96
C SER A 183 -1.71 -8.84 4.93
N TYR A 184 -0.54 -8.41 4.44
CA TYR A 184 0.55 -7.99 5.32
C TYR A 184 0.15 -6.80 6.19
N ILE A 185 -0.57 -5.81 5.63
CA ILE A 185 -1.05 -4.64 6.39
C ILE A 185 -2.02 -5.08 7.49
N GLU A 186 -2.91 -6.02 7.20
CA GLU A 186 -3.83 -6.58 8.19
C GLU A 186 -3.07 -7.23 9.36
N TRP A 187 -2.07 -8.08 9.08
CA TRP A 187 -1.28 -8.74 10.12
C TRP A 187 -0.45 -7.74 10.94
N LEU A 188 0.11 -6.71 10.31
CA LEU A 188 0.83 -5.64 11.00
C LEU A 188 -0.08 -4.91 12.01
N LEU A 189 -1.27 -4.51 11.58
CA LEU A 189 -2.21 -3.76 12.41
C LEU A 189 -2.80 -4.60 13.55
N GLU A 190 -3.04 -5.90 13.31
CA GLU A 190 -3.51 -6.84 14.32
C GLU A 190 -2.48 -7.07 15.44
N CYS A 191 -1.20 -6.81 15.18
CA CYS A 191 -0.12 -6.88 16.17
C CYS A 191 -0.15 -5.70 17.16
N ILE A 192 -0.89 -4.62 16.88
CA ILE A 192 -0.90 -3.42 17.71
C ILE A 192 -1.86 -3.59 18.90
N PRO A 193 -1.37 -3.50 20.15
CA PRO A 193 -2.20 -3.69 21.33
C PRO A 193 -3.17 -2.51 21.52
N GLY A 194 -4.40 -2.79 21.96
CA GLY A 194 -5.36 -1.75 22.35
C GLY A 194 -5.83 -0.84 21.21
N MET A 195 -5.71 -1.26 19.95
CA MET A 195 -6.14 -0.51 18.76
C MET A 195 -7.56 0.08 18.87
N VAL A 196 -8.49 -0.68 19.42
CA VAL A 196 -9.90 -0.30 19.57
C VAL A 196 -10.12 0.67 20.73
N GLU A 197 -9.32 0.56 21.79
CA GLU A 197 -9.53 1.23 23.07
C GLU A 197 -8.92 2.64 23.11
N ASN A 198 -7.96 2.94 22.24
CA ASN A 198 -7.04 4.06 22.42
C ASN A 198 -7.46 5.41 21.82
N ASN A 199 -8.67 5.57 21.27
CA ASN A 199 -9.13 6.81 20.62
C ASN A 199 -8.08 7.43 19.67
N ARG A 200 -7.39 6.58 18.90
CA ARG A 200 -6.33 6.95 17.96
C ARG A 200 -6.78 6.69 16.53
N SER A 201 -6.25 7.48 15.61
CA SER A 201 -6.35 7.26 14.18
C SER A 201 -4.95 7.14 13.61
N LEU A 202 -4.75 6.20 12.69
CA LEU A 202 -3.48 6.09 11.97
C LEU A 202 -3.34 7.32 11.07
N SER A 203 -2.26 8.07 11.22
CA SER A 203 -1.96 9.23 10.39
C SER A 203 -0.93 8.91 9.32
N GLU A 204 0.01 8.00 9.59
CA GLU A 204 1.04 7.63 8.62
C GLU A 204 1.35 6.13 8.68
N LEU A 205 1.59 5.53 7.51
CA LEU A 205 2.03 4.14 7.36
C LEU A 205 3.13 4.08 6.30
N GLU A 206 4.31 3.63 6.69
CA GLU A 206 5.44 3.39 5.81
C GLU A 206 5.76 1.89 5.77
N ILE A 207 5.93 1.33 4.59
CA ILE A 207 6.24 -0.10 4.43
C ILE A 207 7.36 -0.30 3.42
N ASN A 208 8.27 -1.22 3.73
CA ASN A 208 9.14 -1.86 2.77
C ASN A 208 8.77 -3.34 2.63
N PHE A 209 8.47 -3.74 1.40
CA PHE A 209 8.25 -5.13 1.01
C PHE A 209 9.58 -5.73 0.55
N LEU A 210 10.06 -6.75 1.26
CA LEU A 210 11.39 -7.34 1.13
C LEU A 210 11.35 -8.80 0.63
N GLY A 211 10.22 -9.46 0.79
CA GLY A 211 10.01 -10.84 0.37
C GLY A 211 8.52 -11.15 0.21
N GLU A 212 8.25 -12.36 -0.27
CA GLU A 212 6.90 -12.89 -0.45
C GLU A 212 6.70 -14.12 0.43
N ALA A 213 5.46 -14.36 0.84
CA ALA A 213 4.99 -15.59 1.45
C ALA A 213 4.02 -16.27 0.49
N LEU A 214 3.88 -17.58 0.66
CA LEU A 214 3.03 -18.44 -0.14
C LEU A 214 1.95 -19.10 0.72
N HIS A 215 0.96 -19.69 0.06
CA HIS A 215 -0.07 -20.46 0.75
C HIS A 215 0.53 -21.56 1.64
N GLY A 216 0.05 -21.65 2.88
CA GLY A 216 0.56 -22.62 3.86
C GLY A 216 1.81 -22.15 4.62
N ASP A 217 2.44 -21.05 4.22
CA ASP A 217 3.46 -20.41 5.06
C ASP A 217 2.84 -19.93 6.38
N ILE A 218 3.69 -19.84 7.39
CA ILE A 218 3.39 -19.21 8.66
C ILE A 218 4.26 -17.97 8.77
N VAL A 219 3.64 -16.85 9.15
CA VAL A 219 4.32 -15.57 9.33
C VAL A 219 4.20 -15.09 10.77
N LEU A 220 5.26 -14.46 11.25
CA LEU A 220 5.36 -13.85 12.57
C LEU A 220 5.33 -12.33 12.38
N ALA A 221 4.22 -11.68 12.71
CA ALA A 221 4.13 -10.23 12.74
C ALA A 221 4.53 -9.74 14.12
N ARG A 222 5.41 -8.74 14.17
CA ARG A 222 5.97 -8.25 15.43
C ARG A 222 5.97 -6.75 15.46
N CYS A 223 5.85 -6.17 16.65
CA CYS A 223 5.87 -4.74 16.81
C CYS A 223 6.57 -4.29 18.11
N CYS A 224 7.02 -3.04 18.11
CA CYS A 224 7.60 -2.36 19.28
C CYS A 224 7.28 -0.87 19.22
N ASN A 225 6.80 -0.32 20.34
CA ASN A 225 6.67 1.12 20.50
C ASN A 225 8.04 1.79 20.38
N GLN A 226 8.09 2.92 19.67
CA GLN A 226 9.30 3.71 19.44
C GLN A 226 9.32 5.00 20.28
N ASP A 227 8.21 5.33 20.94
CA ASP A 227 8.10 6.44 21.86
C ASP A 227 7.34 6.04 23.13
N GLU A 228 7.46 6.85 24.18
CA GLU A 228 6.81 6.62 25.47
C GLU A 228 5.27 6.68 25.38
N LYS A 229 4.74 7.39 24.38
CA LYS A 229 3.29 7.60 24.19
C LYS A 229 2.64 6.45 23.40
N GLY A 230 3.44 5.54 22.82
CA GLY A 230 3.00 4.51 21.88
C GLY A 230 2.40 5.04 20.58
N MET A 231 2.79 6.24 20.14
CA MET A 231 2.23 6.90 18.95
C MET A 231 3.03 6.58 17.68
N GLN A 232 4.28 6.17 17.82
CA GLN A 232 5.08 5.59 16.76
C GLN A 232 5.40 4.13 17.09
N ILE A 233 5.13 3.24 16.13
CA ILE A 233 5.33 1.80 16.30
C ILE A 233 6.11 1.29 15.10
N ALA A 234 7.21 0.59 15.37
CA ALA A 234 7.98 -0.13 14.37
C ALA A 234 7.50 -1.57 14.30
N HIS A 235 7.50 -2.12 13.10
CA HIS A 235 6.99 -3.46 12.83
C HIS A 235 7.88 -4.22 11.87
N ASP A 236 7.85 -5.54 11.95
CA ASP A 236 8.28 -6.41 10.87
C ASP A 236 7.41 -7.65 10.75
N ILE A 237 7.54 -8.34 9.61
CA ILE A 237 6.96 -9.66 9.40
C ILE A 237 8.06 -10.59 8.91
N LEU A 238 8.22 -11.72 9.61
CA LEU A 238 9.13 -12.79 9.24
C LEU A 238 8.35 -14.01 8.76
N ARG A 239 8.90 -14.78 7.82
CA ARG A 239 8.46 -16.15 7.58
C ARG A 239 9.05 -17.06 8.63
N GLU A 240 8.22 -17.85 9.29
CA GLU A 240 8.63 -18.69 10.41
C GLU A 240 9.63 -19.78 10.00
N ALA A 241 9.43 -20.38 8.82
CA ALA A 241 10.20 -21.55 8.38
C ALA A 241 11.71 -21.29 8.22
N ASP A 242 12.10 -20.08 7.81
CA ASP A 242 13.49 -19.74 7.49
C ASP A 242 13.95 -18.40 8.10
N GLY A 243 13.09 -17.74 8.89
CA GLY A 243 13.37 -16.43 9.48
C GLY A 243 13.52 -15.31 8.44
N ARG A 244 13.13 -15.55 7.18
CA ARG A 244 13.27 -14.54 6.13
C ARG A 244 12.36 -13.36 6.43
N GLU A 245 12.95 -12.17 6.43
CA GLU A 245 12.21 -10.93 6.58
C GLU A 245 11.43 -10.61 5.31
N LEU A 246 10.11 -10.45 5.47
CA LEU A 246 9.18 -10.17 4.40
C LEU A 246 8.80 -8.69 4.37
N ILE A 247 8.59 -8.09 5.54
CA ILE A 247 8.12 -6.72 5.69
C ILE A 247 8.91 -5.99 6.77
N ARG A 248 9.18 -4.70 6.55
CA ARG A 248 9.42 -3.72 7.61
C ARG A 248 8.40 -2.61 7.49
N ALA A 249 7.86 -2.16 8.60
CA ALA A 249 6.91 -1.05 8.58
C ALA A 249 7.07 -0.12 9.78
N ARG A 250 6.51 1.07 9.63
CA ARG A 250 6.34 2.04 10.71
C ARG A 250 4.96 2.65 10.60
N THR A 251 4.26 2.73 11.73
CA THR A 251 2.97 3.42 11.84
C THR A 251 3.09 4.60 12.78
N SER A 252 2.53 5.74 12.38
CA SER A 252 2.33 6.90 13.24
C SER A 252 0.84 7.10 13.48
N TRP A 253 0.50 7.46 14.71
CA TRP A 253 -0.87 7.63 15.18
C TRP A 253 -1.09 9.06 15.67
N GLN A 254 -2.33 9.52 15.60
CA GLN A 254 -2.78 10.78 16.19
C GLN A 254 -4.00 10.53 17.09
N THR A 255 -4.10 11.29 18.17
CA THR A 255 -5.26 11.23 19.06
C THR A 255 -6.44 11.89 18.36
N LEU A 256 -7.59 11.23 18.35
CA LEU A 256 -8.82 11.85 17.87
C LEU A 256 -9.32 12.85 18.93
N PRO A 257 -9.84 14.02 18.53
CA PRO A 257 -10.55 14.89 19.46
C PRO A 257 -11.63 14.08 20.18
N GLY A 258 -11.70 14.19 21.51
CA GLY A 258 -12.76 13.54 22.27
C GLY A 258 -14.12 13.93 21.71
N ARG A 259 -15.02 12.95 21.56
CA ARG A 259 -16.43 13.21 21.23
C ARG A 259 -17.12 13.93 22.37
#